data_AF-A0A3M7IRI0-F1
#
_entry.id   AF-A0A3M7IRI0-F1
#
_cell.length_a   1.000
_cell.length_b   1.000
_cell.length_c   1.000
_cell.angle_alpha   90.00
_cell.angle_beta   90.00
_cell.angle_gamma   90.00
#
_symmetry.space_group_name_H-M   'P 1'
#
loop_
_entity.id
_entity.type
_entity.pdbx_description
1 polymer ?
#
loop_
_entity_poly.entity_id
_entity_poly.type
_entity_poly.pdbx_seq_one_letter_code
_entity_poly.pdbx_strand_id
1 'polypeptide(L)'
;TWEEYQYSPLLDNTKTKSFRLLSLLPGDGEVPLCCRIQNFTLDHAPPYEALSYVWGHKDGREALACNSDLLHVKHNLEQALFALRFPDRPRFLWVDAVCINQKDYEERAQQVRIMRQIYAKAERVVIWLGPRSPNDEHALRLARNLGRLSTSREPSPEDHFALFWDQSVVKALIAEERAGRVPETLFAATELADLFDREWFSRIWCVQEVFASREAVIKIEDIEAPFSELVSAARYAILIRERYLPSRPLEFWGVVASHKYGGRPFSSVEDSVGNLEKVLISTRNFHATDPKDKIFALMGFADESKGAVGAYTPPESNSDATGTILIRTLVGFIASQIPGEPQQPRLLKIDYHKSVMEVYRDTTRFLLRKAPRVADVLGQVQHTEETISNPHWPSWVPDWSRPKNTSFPAAMPLFSADSKWLLQSDKRMSPAEPNRLYVEGYCLDHIVRISDHIEVDVNERLELELLWSQLFDCSILDGYTMSYLNGEPLLQAFLAALMIGELGSFVPEDYARRCRFRFAVFGT
;
A
#
# COMPACT_ATOMS: atom_id res chain seq x y z
N THR A 1 -19.05 -35.90 -23.82
CA THR A 1 -18.00 -34.89 -24.04
C THR A 1 -18.18 -33.85 -22.97
N TRP A 2 -17.11 -33.49 -22.26
CA TRP A 2 -17.19 -32.44 -21.26
C TRP A 2 -17.11 -31.08 -21.97
N GLU A 3 -17.96 -30.13 -21.60
CA GLU A 3 -17.96 -28.77 -22.15
C GLU A 3 -17.26 -27.78 -21.20
N GLU A 4 -16.93 -26.59 -21.69
CA GLU A 4 -16.36 -25.52 -20.84
C GLU A 4 -17.46 -24.95 -19.94
N TYR A 5 -17.19 -24.90 -18.63
CA TYR A 5 -18.13 -24.43 -17.62
C TYR A 5 -18.71 -23.05 -17.96
N GLN A 6 -20.04 -22.94 -17.96
CA GLN A 6 -20.75 -21.69 -18.20
C GLN A 6 -21.36 -21.14 -16.91
N TYR A 7 -21.12 -19.85 -16.65
CA TYR A 7 -21.66 -19.17 -15.47
C TYR A 7 -23.17 -18.95 -15.61
N SER A 8 -23.93 -19.38 -14.59
CA SER A 8 -25.32 -18.98 -14.44
C SER A 8 -25.39 -17.52 -13.96
N PRO A 9 -26.31 -16.67 -14.47
CA PRO A 9 -26.47 -15.31 -13.99
C PRO A 9 -26.70 -15.26 -12.48
N LEU A 10 -26.09 -14.29 -11.81
CA LEU A 10 -26.41 -14.01 -10.41
C LEU A 10 -27.84 -13.49 -10.31
N LEU A 11 -28.54 -13.84 -9.23
CA LEU A 11 -29.89 -13.33 -8.98
C LEU A 11 -29.81 -11.81 -8.80
N ASP A 12 -30.36 -11.10 -9.77
CA ASP A 12 -30.37 -9.64 -9.81
C ASP A 12 -31.52 -9.10 -8.96
N ASN A 13 -31.21 -8.85 -7.69
CA ASN A 13 -32.10 -8.10 -6.83
C ASN A 13 -31.24 -7.12 -6.03
N THR A 14 -31.50 -5.83 -6.24
CA THR A 14 -30.79 -4.71 -5.60
C THR A 14 -30.79 -4.79 -4.06
N LYS A 15 -31.69 -5.59 -3.47
CA LYS A 15 -31.74 -5.87 -2.03
C LYS A 15 -30.91 -7.07 -1.57
N THR A 16 -30.70 -8.08 -2.42
CA THR A 16 -29.97 -9.30 -2.05
C THR A 16 -28.63 -9.35 -2.77
N LYS A 17 -27.55 -9.10 -2.04
CA LYS A 17 -26.17 -9.17 -2.53
C LYS A 17 -25.81 -10.64 -2.82
N SER A 18 -26.03 -11.07 -4.05
CA SER A 18 -25.76 -12.44 -4.53
C SER A 18 -24.30 -12.63 -4.92
N PHE A 19 -23.75 -13.82 -4.68
CA PHE A 19 -22.40 -14.22 -5.03
C PHE A 19 -22.32 -15.75 -5.20
N ARG A 20 -21.17 -16.28 -5.63
CA ARG A 20 -20.95 -17.73 -5.77
C ARG A 20 -19.93 -18.24 -4.76
N LEU A 21 -20.06 -19.50 -4.38
CA LEU A 21 -19.05 -20.24 -3.64
C LEU A 21 -18.64 -21.49 -4.42
N LEU A 22 -17.36 -21.83 -4.32
CA LEU A 22 -16.76 -23.06 -4.80
C LEU A 22 -16.84 -24.11 -3.68
N SER A 23 -17.62 -25.17 -3.86
CA SER A 23 -17.56 -26.38 -3.04
C SER A 23 -16.47 -27.30 -3.59
N LEU A 24 -15.28 -27.27 -2.99
CA LEU A 24 -14.20 -28.19 -3.29
C LEU A 24 -14.51 -29.56 -2.70
N LEU A 25 -14.54 -30.61 -3.53
CA LEU A 25 -14.89 -31.97 -3.09
C LEU A 25 -13.67 -32.68 -2.45
N PRO A 26 -13.91 -33.61 -1.52
CA PRO A 26 -12.82 -34.30 -0.82
C PRO A 26 -12.00 -35.22 -1.73
N GLY A 27 -10.77 -35.51 -1.32
CA GLY A 27 -9.89 -36.44 -2.00
C GLY A 27 -8.52 -36.56 -1.33
N ASP A 28 -7.87 -37.69 -1.51
CA ASP A 28 -6.63 -38.12 -0.85
C ASP A 28 -5.33 -37.67 -1.53
N GLY A 29 -5.41 -37.11 -2.74
CA GLY A 29 -4.23 -36.76 -3.54
C GLY A 29 -4.22 -37.47 -4.90
N GLU A 30 -4.78 -38.68 -4.96
CA GLU A 30 -4.72 -39.54 -6.15
C GLU A 30 -5.85 -39.23 -7.13
N VAL A 31 -7.01 -38.81 -6.60
CA VAL A 31 -8.16 -38.39 -7.40
C VAL A 31 -7.96 -36.96 -7.90
N PRO A 32 -8.27 -36.66 -9.18
CA PRO A 32 -8.26 -35.29 -9.70
C PRO A 32 -9.15 -34.34 -8.88
N LEU A 33 -8.85 -33.04 -8.93
CA LEU A 33 -9.66 -32.03 -8.27
C LEU A 33 -11.05 -31.95 -8.91
N CYS A 34 -12.07 -32.09 -8.06
CA CYS A 34 -13.47 -31.95 -8.42
C CYS A 34 -14.11 -30.88 -7.55
N CYS A 35 -15.01 -30.09 -8.13
CA CYS A 35 -15.67 -29.01 -7.43
C CYS A 35 -17.11 -28.78 -7.94
N ARG A 36 -17.84 -27.94 -7.21
CA ARG A 36 -19.14 -27.41 -7.64
C ARG A 36 -19.18 -25.92 -7.39
N ILE A 37 -19.78 -25.17 -8.31
CA ILE A 37 -20.05 -23.74 -8.10
C ILE A 37 -21.53 -23.55 -7.83
N GLN A 38 -21.86 -22.85 -6.74
CA GLN A 38 -23.23 -22.65 -6.29
C GLN A 38 -23.48 -21.18 -5.94
N ASN A 39 -24.69 -20.70 -6.21
CA ASN A 39 -25.09 -19.32 -5.96
C ASN A 39 -25.70 -19.17 -4.56
N PHE A 40 -25.30 -18.14 -3.84
CA PHE A 40 -25.80 -17.80 -2.50
C PHE A 40 -26.07 -16.29 -2.40
N THR A 41 -26.78 -15.90 -1.34
CA THR A 41 -26.85 -14.50 -0.91
C THR A 41 -25.97 -14.32 0.31
N LEU A 42 -25.39 -13.13 0.52
CA LEU A 42 -24.53 -12.86 1.67
C LEU A 42 -25.17 -13.21 3.04
N ASP A 43 -26.49 -13.15 3.17
CA ASP A 43 -27.19 -13.43 4.43
C ASP A 43 -27.57 -14.89 4.63
N HIS A 44 -27.54 -15.71 3.57
CA HIS A 44 -27.96 -17.12 3.59
C HIS A 44 -26.88 -18.05 3.04
N ALA A 45 -25.61 -17.61 3.08
CA ALA A 45 -24.49 -18.46 2.70
C ALA A 45 -24.16 -19.46 3.83
N PRO A 46 -23.76 -20.71 3.50
CA PRO A 46 -23.16 -21.60 4.48
C PRO A 46 -21.84 -21.01 4.98
N PRO A 47 -21.26 -21.49 6.10
CA PRO A 47 -19.91 -21.10 6.49
C PRO A 47 -18.91 -21.42 5.36
N TYR A 48 -18.04 -20.46 5.08
CA TYR A 48 -17.06 -20.53 4.00
C TYR A 48 -15.78 -19.80 4.38
N GLU A 49 -14.70 -20.15 3.69
CA GLU A 49 -13.43 -19.44 3.77
C GLU A 49 -13.17 -18.69 2.48
N ALA A 50 -12.42 -17.59 2.53
CA ALA A 50 -12.02 -16.86 1.33
C ALA A 50 -10.55 -17.10 1.04
N LEU A 51 -10.23 -17.40 -0.22
CA LEU A 51 -8.86 -17.60 -0.68
C LEU A 51 -8.26 -16.26 -1.14
N SER A 52 -7.07 -15.97 -0.63
CA SER A 52 -6.25 -14.82 -1.00
C SER A 52 -4.96 -15.36 -1.61
N TYR A 53 -4.81 -15.25 -2.93
CA TYR A 53 -3.70 -15.89 -3.64
C TYR A 53 -3.29 -15.08 -4.88
N VAL A 54 -2.01 -15.18 -5.26
CA VAL A 54 -1.48 -14.57 -6.48
C VAL A 54 -2.05 -15.26 -7.71
N TRP A 55 -2.61 -14.54 -8.68
CA TRP A 55 -3.21 -15.19 -9.86
C TRP A 55 -2.19 -15.97 -10.70
N GLY A 56 -0.90 -15.59 -10.68
CA GLY A 56 0.20 -16.27 -11.36
C GLY A 56 0.35 -15.89 -12.84
N HIS A 57 1.60 -15.98 -13.33
CA HIS A 57 2.02 -15.48 -14.65
C HIS A 57 2.03 -16.54 -15.77
N LYS A 58 1.94 -17.83 -15.46
CA LYS A 58 2.01 -18.89 -16.48
C LYS A 58 0.67 -19.05 -17.21
N ASP A 59 0.73 -19.14 -18.54
CA ASP A 59 -0.43 -19.32 -19.43
C ASP A 59 -1.05 -20.73 -19.38
N GLY A 60 -0.50 -21.63 -18.56
CA GLY A 60 -1.03 -22.97 -18.34
C GLY A 60 -2.35 -22.93 -17.57
N ARG A 61 -3.40 -23.53 -18.15
CA ARG A 61 -4.69 -23.75 -17.49
C ARG A 61 -4.87 -25.23 -17.19
N GLU A 62 -4.97 -25.55 -15.91
CA GLU A 62 -5.35 -26.86 -15.43
C GLU A 62 -6.88 -26.99 -15.51
N ALA A 63 -7.38 -28.17 -15.87
CA ALA A 63 -8.81 -28.45 -15.96
C ALA A 63 -9.26 -29.26 -14.75
N LEU A 64 -10.25 -28.73 -14.02
CA LEU A 64 -10.93 -29.44 -12.92
C LEU A 64 -12.36 -29.76 -13.34
N ALA A 65 -12.85 -30.91 -12.90
CA ALA A 65 -14.25 -31.26 -13.05
C ALA A 65 -15.09 -30.31 -12.17
N CYS A 66 -15.99 -29.56 -12.79
CA CYS A 66 -16.86 -28.59 -12.12
C CYS A 66 -18.31 -28.87 -12.50
N ASN A 67 -19.12 -29.32 -11.54
CA ASN A 67 -20.48 -29.81 -11.81
C ASN A 67 -20.48 -30.96 -12.84
N SER A 68 -20.91 -30.69 -14.08
CA SER A 68 -20.91 -31.63 -15.22
C SER A 68 -19.99 -31.16 -16.37
N ASP A 69 -19.21 -30.10 -16.12
CA ASP A 69 -18.38 -29.39 -17.10
C ASP A 69 -16.91 -29.32 -16.64
N LEU A 70 -16.05 -28.72 -17.45
CA LEU A 70 -14.66 -28.43 -17.13
C LEU A 70 -14.47 -26.96 -16.81
N LEU A 71 -13.88 -26.69 -15.64
CA LEU A 71 -13.44 -25.36 -15.26
C LEU A 71 -11.93 -25.26 -15.44
N HIS A 72 -11.48 -24.24 -16.17
CA HIS A 72 -10.05 -23.99 -16.38
C HIS A 72 -9.53 -22.96 -15.39
N VAL A 73 -8.52 -23.34 -14.60
CA VAL A 73 -7.85 -22.45 -13.64
C VAL A 73 -6.36 -22.39 -13.91
N LYS A 74 -5.70 -21.32 -13.46
CA LYS A 74 -4.24 -21.24 -13.55
C LYS A 74 -3.58 -22.22 -12.57
N HIS A 75 -2.38 -22.66 -12.91
CA HIS A 75 -1.60 -23.61 -12.10
C HIS A 75 -1.45 -23.21 -10.62
N ASN A 76 -1.23 -21.92 -10.30
CA ASN A 76 -1.11 -21.50 -8.90
C ASN A 76 -2.41 -21.67 -8.10
N LEU A 77 -3.57 -21.53 -8.75
CA LEU A 77 -4.86 -21.80 -8.09
C LEU A 77 -5.08 -23.30 -7.91
N GLU A 78 -4.71 -24.12 -8.91
CA GLU A 78 -4.78 -25.58 -8.80
C GLU A 78 -3.99 -26.08 -7.58
N GLN A 79 -2.73 -25.65 -7.45
CA GLN A 79 -1.88 -26.00 -6.29
C GLN A 79 -2.50 -25.56 -4.96
N ALA A 80 -3.06 -24.34 -4.90
CA ALA A 80 -3.73 -23.85 -3.71
C ALA A 80 -4.94 -24.71 -3.36
N LEU A 81 -5.80 -25.04 -4.34
CA LEU A 81 -6.97 -25.90 -4.15
C LEU A 81 -6.54 -27.30 -3.70
N PHE A 82 -5.48 -27.86 -4.27
CA PHE A 82 -4.93 -29.15 -3.85
C PHE A 82 -4.49 -29.13 -2.39
N ALA A 83 -3.70 -28.13 -1.98
CA ALA A 83 -3.23 -27.98 -0.61
C ALA A 83 -4.34 -27.67 0.41
N LEU A 84 -5.49 -27.16 -0.05
CA LEU A 84 -6.65 -26.85 0.78
C LEU A 84 -7.69 -27.97 0.82
N ARG A 85 -7.57 -29.00 -0.04
CA ARG A 85 -8.53 -30.10 -0.11
C ARG A 85 -8.47 -30.93 1.17
N PHE A 86 -9.63 -31.19 1.77
CA PHE A 86 -9.75 -32.17 2.84
C PHE A 86 -9.90 -33.59 2.27
N PRO A 87 -9.40 -34.61 2.97
CA PRO A 87 -9.51 -36.00 2.52
C PRO A 87 -10.93 -36.56 2.61
N ASP A 88 -11.75 -36.07 3.55
CA ASP A 88 -12.97 -36.73 4.01
C ASP A 88 -14.25 -35.89 3.87
N ARG A 89 -14.14 -34.58 3.66
CA ARG A 89 -15.29 -33.65 3.59
C ARG A 89 -15.14 -32.55 2.55
N PRO A 90 -16.24 -32.04 1.98
CA PRO A 90 -16.17 -30.88 1.11
C PRO A 90 -15.84 -29.61 1.88
N ARG A 91 -15.32 -28.61 1.17
CA ARG A 91 -14.92 -27.30 1.70
C ARG A 91 -15.51 -26.19 0.85
N PHE A 92 -16.20 -25.23 1.46
CA PHE A 92 -16.70 -24.04 0.75
C PHE A 92 -15.64 -22.95 0.74
N LEU A 93 -15.26 -22.53 -0.45
CA LEU A 93 -14.26 -21.50 -0.71
C LEU A 93 -14.86 -20.38 -1.56
N TRP A 94 -14.57 -19.14 -1.20
CA TRP A 94 -14.70 -18.02 -2.13
C TRP A 94 -13.35 -17.76 -2.79
N VAL A 95 -13.30 -17.88 -4.11
CA VAL A 95 -12.11 -17.62 -4.94
C VAL A 95 -12.51 -16.65 -6.03
N ASP A 96 -11.98 -15.42 -6.01
CA ASP A 96 -12.35 -14.34 -6.93
C ASP A 96 -12.30 -14.73 -8.42
N ALA A 97 -11.25 -15.41 -8.85
CA ALA A 97 -11.05 -15.85 -10.23
C ALA A 97 -12.08 -16.89 -10.72
N VAL A 98 -12.79 -17.55 -9.79
CA VAL A 98 -13.72 -18.66 -10.06
C VAL A 98 -15.16 -18.32 -9.67
N CYS A 99 -15.36 -17.53 -8.62
CA CYS A 99 -16.69 -17.20 -8.12
C CYS A 99 -17.29 -15.99 -8.85
N ILE A 100 -16.44 -15.19 -9.50
CA ILE A 100 -16.81 -14.04 -10.34
C ILE A 100 -16.64 -14.42 -11.81
N ASN A 101 -17.65 -14.15 -12.63
CA ASN A 101 -17.53 -14.23 -14.07
C ASN A 101 -16.65 -13.07 -14.58
N GLN A 102 -15.35 -13.32 -14.71
CA GLN A 102 -14.36 -12.32 -15.11
C GLN A 102 -14.58 -11.74 -16.51
N LYS A 103 -15.39 -12.41 -17.36
CA LYS A 103 -15.74 -11.94 -18.71
C LYS A 103 -16.91 -10.95 -18.71
N ASP A 104 -17.65 -10.84 -17.61
CA ASP A 104 -18.78 -9.91 -17.43
C ASP A 104 -18.33 -8.71 -16.57
N TYR A 105 -18.17 -7.55 -17.19
CA TYR A 105 -17.69 -6.33 -16.51
C TYR A 105 -18.70 -5.79 -15.49
N GLU A 106 -20.00 -5.94 -15.73
CA GLU A 106 -21.04 -5.48 -14.80
C GLU A 106 -21.08 -6.39 -13.57
N GLU A 107 -21.01 -7.71 -13.79
CA GLU A 107 -20.87 -8.67 -12.69
C GLU A 107 -19.59 -8.39 -11.90
N ARG A 108 -18.44 -8.21 -12.56
CA ARG A 108 -17.17 -7.90 -11.90
C ARG A 108 -17.27 -6.62 -11.07
N ALA A 109 -17.80 -5.53 -11.62
CA ALA A 109 -17.97 -4.28 -10.89
C ALA A 109 -18.95 -4.43 -9.71
N GLN A 110 -19.99 -5.23 -9.85
CA GLN A 110 -20.91 -5.57 -8.75
C GLN A 110 -20.22 -6.38 -7.64
N GLN A 111 -19.48 -7.42 -8.01
CA GLN A 111 -18.77 -8.28 -7.06
C GLN A 111 -17.68 -7.52 -6.33
N VAL A 112 -16.90 -6.68 -7.02
CA VAL A 112 -15.89 -5.80 -6.40
C VAL A 112 -16.53 -4.87 -5.35
N ARG A 113 -17.73 -4.32 -5.62
CA ARG A 113 -18.46 -3.48 -4.64
C ARG A 113 -18.85 -4.23 -3.37
N ILE A 114 -19.09 -5.54 -3.44
CA ILE A 114 -19.46 -6.37 -2.27
C ILE A 114 -18.30 -7.22 -1.73
N MET A 115 -17.14 -7.23 -2.39
CA MET A 115 -15.98 -8.08 -2.07
C MET A 115 -15.53 -7.91 -0.62
N ARG A 116 -15.50 -6.68 -0.09
CA ARG A 116 -15.23 -6.44 1.34
C ARG A 116 -16.18 -7.22 2.26
N GLN A 117 -17.47 -7.23 1.94
CA GLN A 117 -18.47 -7.94 2.75
C GLN A 117 -18.30 -9.46 2.65
N ILE A 118 -17.89 -9.96 1.47
CA ILE A 118 -17.57 -11.37 1.28
C ILE A 118 -16.38 -11.79 2.16
N TYR A 119 -15.29 -11.02 2.17
CA TYR A 119 -14.15 -11.30 3.04
C TYR A 119 -14.48 -11.16 4.53
N ALA A 120 -15.32 -10.18 4.90
CA ALA A 120 -15.71 -9.96 6.29
C ALA A 120 -16.67 -11.02 6.85
N LYS A 121 -17.50 -11.64 6.00
CA LYS A 121 -18.41 -12.72 6.38
C LYS A 121 -17.78 -14.12 6.32
N ALA A 122 -16.62 -14.28 5.68
CA ALA A 122 -15.87 -15.53 5.69
C ALA A 122 -15.45 -15.88 7.13
N GLU A 123 -15.40 -17.18 7.45
CA GLU A 123 -14.91 -17.66 8.75
C GLU A 123 -13.45 -17.22 8.97
N ARG A 124 -12.64 -17.38 7.92
CA ARG A 124 -11.27 -16.88 7.84
C ARG A 124 -10.84 -16.67 6.39
N VAL A 125 -9.77 -15.93 6.23
CA VAL A 125 -9.09 -15.71 4.95
C VAL A 125 -7.82 -16.54 4.93
N VAL A 126 -7.70 -17.39 3.92
CA VAL A 126 -6.52 -18.23 3.72
C VAL A 126 -5.61 -17.54 2.70
N ILE A 127 -4.46 -17.11 3.16
CA ILE A 127 -3.42 -16.45 2.36
C ILE A 127 -2.49 -17.53 1.82
N TRP A 128 -2.69 -17.90 0.57
CA TRP A 128 -1.83 -18.85 -0.12
C TRP A 128 -0.55 -18.16 -0.59
N LEU A 129 0.57 -18.56 -0.01
CA LEU A 129 1.89 -18.02 -0.31
C LEU A 129 2.67 -18.89 -1.30
N GLY A 130 2.10 -20.00 -1.78
CA GLY A 130 2.73 -20.90 -2.75
C GLY A 130 3.39 -22.13 -2.12
N PRO A 131 4.15 -22.89 -2.93
CA PRO A 131 4.91 -24.06 -2.48
C PRO A 131 5.92 -23.74 -1.37
N ARG A 132 6.30 -24.79 -0.63
CA ARG A 132 7.28 -24.68 0.44
C ARG A 132 8.70 -24.51 -0.11
N SER A 133 9.42 -23.56 0.49
CA SER A 133 10.86 -23.37 0.37
C SER A 133 11.57 -23.92 1.62
N PRO A 134 12.84 -24.34 1.54
CA PRO A 134 13.56 -24.95 2.67
C PRO A 134 13.54 -24.13 3.96
N ASN A 135 13.53 -22.80 3.84
CA ASN A 135 13.70 -21.87 4.96
C ASN A 135 12.38 -21.37 5.56
N ASP A 136 11.23 -21.69 4.97
CA ASP A 136 9.94 -21.11 5.39
C ASP A 136 9.58 -21.44 6.83
N GLU A 137 9.81 -22.69 7.26
CA GLU A 137 9.49 -23.12 8.62
C GLU A 137 10.38 -22.40 9.66
N HIS A 138 11.63 -22.14 9.31
CA HIS A 138 12.55 -21.39 10.16
C HIS A 138 12.16 -19.91 10.23
N ALA A 139 11.87 -19.28 9.09
CA ALA A 139 11.42 -17.89 9.03
C ALA A 139 10.10 -17.66 9.81
N LEU A 140 9.13 -18.57 9.71
CA LEU A 140 7.88 -18.49 10.48
C LEU A 140 8.10 -18.68 11.98
N ARG A 141 9.01 -19.58 12.37
CA ARG A 141 9.40 -19.76 13.76
C ARG A 141 10.06 -18.51 14.33
N LEU A 142 10.95 -17.88 13.56
CA LEU A 142 11.55 -16.59 13.91
C LEU A 142 10.46 -15.53 14.08
N ALA A 143 9.54 -15.41 13.13
CA ALA A 143 8.47 -14.42 13.18
C ALA A 143 7.60 -14.58 14.45
N ARG A 144 7.21 -15.82 14.77
CA ARG A 144 6.48 -16.15 16.01
C ARG A 144 7.26 -15.75 17.26
N ASN A 145 8.57 -16.00 17.31
CA ASN A 145 9.40 -15.64 18.46
C ASN A 145 9.51 -14.11 18.61
N LEU A 146 9.69 -13.38 17.51
CA LEU A 146 9.75 -11.92 17.51
C LEU A 146 8.42 -11.29 17.94
N GLY A 147 7.28 -11.83 17.49
CA GLY A 147 5.95 -11.37 17.91
C GLY A 147 5.67 -11.56 19.42
N ARG A 148 6.30 -12.54 20.06
CA ARG A 148 6.21 -12.71 21.54
C ARG A 148 7.05 -11.68 22.30
N LEU A 149 8.14 -11.19 21.70
CA LEU A 149 8.99 -10.18 22.31
C LEU A 149 8.40 -8.77 22.20
N SER A 150 7.61 -8.49 21.15
CA SER A 150 6.95 -7.19 20.97
C SER A 150 5.79 -6.94 21.93
N THR A 151 5.15 -7.99 22.44
CA THR A 151 3.95 -7.93 23.31
C THR A 151 4.27 -7.80 24.80
N SER A 152 5.53 -7.99 25.20
CA SER A 152 5.96 -7.96 26.61
C SER A 152 6.44 -6.59 27.11
N ARG A 153 6.37 -5.55 26.27
CA ARG A 153 6.87 -4.21 26.59
C ARG A 153 5.77 -3.16 26.46
N GLU A 154 5.53 -2.41 27.54
CA GLU A 154 4.66 -1.23 27.47
C GLU A 154 5.30 -0.16 26.58
N PRO A 155 4.61 0.36 25.56
CA PRO A 155 5.21 1.32 24.64
C PRO A 155 5.30 2.70 25.29
N SER A 156 6.44 3.35 25.15
CA SER A 156 6.66 4.71 25.65
C SER A 156 6.04 5.77 24.74
N PRO A 157 5.71 6.97 25.24
CA PRO A 157 5.28 8.10 24.40
C PRO A 157 6.32 8.52 23.35
N GLU A 158 7.60 8.22 23.57
CA GLU A 158 8.68 8.48 22.62
C GLU A 158 8.64 7.53 21.40
N ASP A 159 7.93 6.41 21.51
CA ASP A 159 7.74 5.44 20.42
C ASP A 159 6.88 6.00 19.28
N HIS A 160 6.18 7.13 19.49
CA HIS A 160 5.49 7.86 18.44
C HIS A 160 6.44 8.49 17.41
N PHE A 161 7.70 8.74 17.79
CA PHE A 161 8.72 9.34 16.93
C PHE A 161 9.71 8.31 16.35
N ALA A 162 9.73 7.08 16.88
CA ALA A 162 10.74 6.07 16.57
C ALA A 162 10.30 5.02 15.53
N LEU A 163 9.60 5.44 14.47
CA LEU A 163 9.27 4.54 13.35
C LEU A 163 10.50 4.07 12.53
N PHE A 164 11.70 4.60 12.80
CA PHE A 164 12.89 4.27 12.01
C PHE A 164 14.09 3.76 12.82
N TRP A 165 14.16 3.90 14.14
CA TRP A 165 15.34 3.42 14.88
C TRP A 165 15.04 3.02 16.33
N ASP A 166 14.27 1.95 16.52
CA ASP A 166 14.18 1.35 17.85
C ASP A 166 15.48 0.58 18.18
N GLN A 167 16.45 1.28 18.79
CA GLN A 167 17.70 0.69 19.31
C GLN A 167 17.45 -0.48 20.27
N SER A 168 16.24 -0.58 20.83
CA SER A 168 15.90 -1.62 21.77
C SER A 168 15.59 -2.96 21.11
N VAL A 169 15.21 -2.95 19.82
CA VAL A 169 15.05 -4.14 18.99
C VAL A 169 16.40 -4.77 18.64
N VAL A 170 17.38 -3.94 18.24
CA VAL A 170 18.76 -4.40 18.01
C VAL A 170 19.35 -5.02 19.28
N LYS A 171 19.08 -4.43 20.45
CA LYS A 171 19.48 -5.00 21.75
C LYS A 171 18.78 -6.32 22.07
N ALA A 172 17.49 -6.48 21.71
CA ALA A 172 16.75 -7.73 21.92
C ALA A 172 17.28 -8.87 21.01
N LEU A 173 17.55 -8.58 19.74
CA LEU A 173 18.16 -9.54 18.81
C LEU A 173 19.56 -9.98 19.28
N ILE A 174 20.40 -9.04 19.69
CA ILE A 174 21.73 -9.33 20.27
C ILE A 174 21.61 -10.14 21.56
N ALA A 175 20.59 -9.88 22.39
CA ALA A 175 20.38 -10.64 23.63
C ALA A 175 19.96 -12.09 23.36
N GLU A 176 19.13 -12.33 22.35
CA GLU A 176 18.72 -13.70 21.96
C GLU A 176 19.83 -14.47 21.24
N GLU A 177 20.65 -13.79 20.44
CA GLU A 177 21.87 -14.34 19.85
C GLU A 177 22.86 -14.76 20.95
N ARG A 178 23.08 -13.90 21.96
CA ARG A 178 23.90 -14.22 23.15
C ARG A 178 23.33 -15.34 24.00
N ALA A 179 22.01 -15.56 23.97
CA ALA A 179 21.36 -16.67 24.65
C ALA A 179 21.47 -17.99 23.86
N GLY A 180 22.05 -17.99 22.65
CA GLY A 180 22.17 -19.18 21.80
C GLY A 180 20.83 -19.71 21.28
N ARG A 181 19.78 -18.88 21.32
CA ARG A 181 18.40 -19.27 20.98
C ARG A 181 18.01 -18.92 19.54
N VAL A 182 18.80 -18.10 18.87
CA VAL A 182 18.64 -17.73 17.45
C VAL A 182 19.98 -17.97 16.75
N PRO A 183 20.10 -18.95 15.84
CA PRO A 183 21.28 -19.09 15.00
C PRO A 183 21.35 -17.91 14.03
N GLU A 184 22.50 -17.23 13.99
CA GLU A 184 22.91 -16.28 12.95
C GLU A 184 21.84 -15.22 12.57
N THR A 185 21.82 -14.12 13.34
CA THR A 185 20.90 -12.98 13.16
C THR A 185 20.84 -12.39 11.75
N LEU A 186 21.84 -12.65 10.90
CA LEU A 186 21.87 -12.19 9.51
C LEU A 186 21.11 -13.16 8.56
N PHE A 187 21.32 -14.47 8.69
CA PHE A 187 20.69 -15.48 7.82
C PHE A 187 19.20 -15.65 8.12
N ALA A 188 18.84 -15.71 9.40
CA ALA A 188 17.44 -15.83 9.81
C ALA A 188 16.58 -14.61 9.37
N ALA A 189 17.22 -13.45 9.24
CA ALA A 189 16.56 -12.24 8.80
C ALA A 189 16.38 -12.15 7.28
N THR A 190 17.34 -12.66 6.50
CA THR A 190 17.19 -12.80 5.06
C THR A 190 16.04 -13.75 4.72
N GLU A 191 15.89 -14.86 5.46
CA GLU A 191 14.77 -15.79 5.23
C GLU A 191 13.40 -15.17 5.56
N LEU A 192 13.32 -14.34 6.60
CA LEU A 192 12.10 -13.59 6.90
C LEU A 192 11.80 -12.55 5.81
N ALA A 193 12.83 -11.87 5.30
CA ALA A 193 12.69 -10.96 4.17
C ALA A 193 12.22 -11.68 2.90
N ASP A 194 12.75 -12.88 2.62
CA ASP A 194 12.36 -13.73 1.48
C ASP A 194 10.87 -14.10 1.52
N LEU A 195 10.31 -14.36 2.72
CA LEU A 195 8.86 -14.55 2.87
C LEU A 195 8.07 -13.32 2.46
N PHE A 196 8.48 -12.13 2.90
CA PHE A 196 7.84 -10.86 2.54
C PHE A 196 8.12 -10.43 1.09
N ASP A 197 9.06 -11.07 0.41
CA ASP A 197 9.34 -10.88 -1.02
C ASP A 197 8.46 -11.70 -1.95
N ARG A 198 7.68 -12.63 -1.40
CA ARG A 198 6.65 -13.32 -2.17
C ARG A 198 5.68 -12.29 -2.74
N GLU A 199 5.36 -12.44 -4.02
CA GLU A 199 4.53 -11.51 -4.82
C GLU A 199 3.20 -11.16 -4.13
N TRP A 200 2.66 -12.05 -3.30
CA TRP A 200 1.44 -11.79 -2.55
C TRP A 200 1.52 -10.52 -1.69
N PHE A 201 2.65 -10.27 -1.02
CA PHE A 201 2.82 -9.12 -0.11
C PHE A 201 2.89 -7.77 -0.84
N SER A 202 3.11 -7.78 -2.15
CA SER A 202 3.11 -6.59 -2.98
C SER A 202 1.84 -6.45 -3.80
N ARG A 203 0.80 -7.28 -3.66
CA ARG A 203 -0.45 -7.13 -4.43
C ARG A 203 -1.41 -6.12 -3.80
N ILE A 204 -1.93 -5.16 -4.55
CA ILE A 204 -2.82 -4.14 -3.97
C ILE A 204 -4.09 -4.71 -3.33
N TRP A 205 -4.67 -5.77 -3.92
CA TRP A 205 -5.91 -6.38 -3.45
C TRP A 205 -5.77 -7.05 -2.08
N CYS A 206 -4.58 -7.60 -1.76
CA CYS A 206 -4.40 -8.32 -0.50
C CYS A 206 -4.62 -7.43 0.73
N VAL A 207 -4.47 -6.11 0.58
CA VAL A 207 -4.77 -5.15 1.63
C VAL A 207 -6.24 -5.24 2.05
N GLN A 208 -7.18 -5.16 1.10
CA GLN A 208 -8.61 -5.26 1.41
C GLN A 208 -8.97 -6.63 1.99
N GLU A 209 -8.35 -7.69 1.45
CA GLU A 209 -8.60 -9.08 1.84
C GLU A 209 -8.20 -9.32 3.29
N VAL A 210 -7.03 -8.82 3.70
CA VAL A 210 -6.58 -8.86 5.10
C VAL A 210 -7.44 -7.95 5.95
N PHE A 211 -7.62 -6.67 5.61
CA PHE A 211 -8.31 -5.75 6.51
C PHE A 211 -9.77 -6.09 6.74
N ALA A 212 -10.45 -6.63 5.73
CA ALA A 212 -11.85 -7.06 5.88
C ALA A 212 -11.99 -8.35 6.71
N SER A 213 -10.95 -9.18 6.81
CA SER A 213 -11.07 -10.49 7.44
C SER A 213 -11.28 -10.43 8.95
N ARG A 214 -12.09 -11.36 9.48
CA ARG A 214 -12.17 -11.62 10.92
C ARG A 214 -10.90 -12.32 11.42
N GLU A 215 -10.48 -13.33 10.66
CA GLU A 215 -9.26 -14.10 10.89
C GLU A 215 -8.51 -14.24 9.56
N ALA A 216 -7.18 -14.18 9.61
CA ALA A 216 -6.31 -14.44 8.47
C ALA A 216 -5.24 -15.45 8.86
N VAL A 217 -5.07 -16.47 8.02
CA VAL A 217 -4.04 -17.50 8.16
C VAL A 217 -3.18 -17.53 6.91
N ILE A 218 -1.89 -17.79 7.07
CA ILE A 218 -1.00 -18.10 5.95
C ILE A 218 -1.03 -19.61 5.69
N LYS A 219 -0.96 -19.98 4.42
CA LYS A 219 -0.83 -21.35 3.95
C LYS A 219 0.33 -21.43 2.98
N ILE A 220 1.34 -22.21 3.34
CA ILE A 220 2.49 -22.55 2.51
C ILE A 220 2.47 -24.07 2.38
N GLU A 221 1.92 -24.58 1.29
CA GLU A 221 1.74 -26.02 1.09
C GLU A 221 1.09 -26.71 2.31
N ASP A 222 1.83 -27.54 3.06
CA ASP A 222 1.38 -28.23 4.26
C ASP A 222 1.36 -27.36 5.52
N ILE A 223 2.16 -26.29 5.56
CA ILE A 223 2.31 -25.39 6.71
C ILE A 223 1.13 -24.40 6.76
N GLU A 224 0.52 -24.28 7.94
CA GLU A 224 -0.49 -23.25 8.24
C GLU A 224 -0.11 -22.50 9.53
N ALA A 225 -0.21 -21.17 9.53
CA ALA A 225 0.04 -20.35 10.70
C ALA A 225 -0.84 -19.08 10.72
N PRO A 226 -1.10 -18.47 11.88
CA PRO A 226 -1.80 -17.19 11.95
C PRO A 226 -1.01 -16.09 11.23
N PHE A 227 -1.67 -15.29 10.38
CA PHE A 227 -1.03 -14.18 9.68
C PHE A 227 -0.47 -13.12 10.65
N SER A 228 -1.11 -12.95 11.81
CA SER A 228 -0.66 -12.06 12.87
C SER A 228 0.75 -12.36 13.37
N GLU A 229 1.15 -13.64 13.40
CA GLU A 229 2.49 -14.04 13.83
C GLU A 229 3.56 -13.58 12.84
N LEU A 230 3.27 -13.72 11.54
CA LEU A 230 4.18 -13.27 10.48
C LEU A 230 4.24 -11.75 10.39
N VAL A 231 3.09 -11.08 10.28
CA VAL A 231 3.04 -9.63 10.03
C VAL A 231 3.59 -8.82 11.20
N SER A 232 3.50 -9.32 12.45
CA SER A 232 4.15 -8.69 13.61
C SER A 232 5.67 -8.62 13.47
N ALA A 233 6.25 -9.56 12.71
CA ALA A 233 7.67 -9.58 12.41
C ALA A 233 8.08 -8.61 11.28
N ALA A 234 7.13 -8.02 10.54
CA ALA A 234 7.41 -7.13 9.41
C ALA A 234 8.29 -5.94 9.81
N ARG A 235 8.05 -5.34 10.99
CA ARG A 235 8.87 -4.24 11.54
C ARG A 235 10.34 -4.63 11.73
N TYR A 236 10.58 -5.88 12.10
CA TYR A 236 11.92 -6.42 12.30
C TYR A 236 12.59 -6.71 10.96
N ALA A 237 11.82 -7.25 9.99
CA ALA A 237 12.29 -7.42 8.63
C ALA A 237 12.70 -6.09 7.98
N ILE A 238 11.97 -4.98 8.22
CA ILE A 238 12.34 -3.63 7.78
C ILE A 238 13.72 -3.23 8.32
N LEU A 239 13.95 -3.32 9.63
CA LEU A 239 15.23 -2.91 10.23
C LEU A 239 16.43 -3.67 9.66
N ILE A 240 16.22 -4.92 9.28
CA ILE A 240 17.28 -5.77 8.74
C ILE A 240 17.42 -5.55 7.24
N ARG A 241 16.33 -5.30 6.53
CA ARG A 241 16.30 -5.14 5.07
C ARG A 241 16.59 -3.73 4.58
N GLU A 242 16.18 -2.68 5.29
CA GLU A 242 16.49 -1.29 4.93
C GLU A 242 17.98 -0.95 5.06
N ARG A 243 18.73 -1.78 5.79
CA ARG A 243 20.19 -1.81 5.64
C ARG A 243 20.56 -2.12 4.18
N TYR A 244 19.95 -3.11 3.53
CA TYR A 244 20.40 -3.64 2.23
C TYR A 244 19.58 -3.26 0.98
N LEU A 245 18.25 -3.03 1.04
CA LEU A 245 17.39 -2.73 -0.13
C LEU A 245 16.08 -1.97 0.25
N PRO A 246 15.69 -0.90 -0.47
CA PRO A 246 14.43 -0.19 -0.21
C PRO A 246 13.22 -1.02 -0.69
N SER A 247 12.52 -1.64 0.26
CA SER A 247 11.35 -2.50 0.00
C SER A 247 10.08 -1.88 0.59
N ARG A 248 9.52 -0.93 -0.15
CA ARG A 248 8.36 -0.14 0.30
C ARG A 248 7.07 -0.93 0.62
N PRO A 249 6.84 -2.20 0.20
CA PRO A 249 5.70 -2.96 0.69
C PRO A 249 5.78 -3.33 2.18
N LEU A 250 6.98 -3.54 2.72
CA LEU A 250 7.18 -4.00 4.10
C LEU A 250 6.77 -2.95 5.14
N GLU A 251 7.07 -1.66 4.89
CA GLU A 251 6.63 -0.53 5.71
C GLU A 251 5.11 -0.55 5.95
N PHE A 252 4.35 -0.77 4.87
CA PHE A 252 2.89 -0.87 4.95
C PHE A 252 2.45 -2.02 5.86
N TRP A 253 3.06 -3.20 5.73
CA TRP A 253 2.73 -4.34 6.59
C TRP A 253 3.08 -4.10 8.06
N GLY A 254 4.14 -3.34 8.33
CA GLY A 254 4.44 -2.84 9.69
C GLY A 254 3.30 -1.98 10.25
N VAL A 255 2.72 -1.10 9.45
CA VAL A 255 1.52 -0.30 9.80
C VAL A 255 0.33 -1.20 10.08
N VAL A 256 0.03 -2.16 9.18
CA VAL A 256 -1.06 -3.14 9.35
C VAL A 256 -0.93 -3.92 10.64
N ALA A 257 0.28 -4.39 10.98
CA ALA A 257 0.55 -5.14 12.21
C ALA A 257 0.13 -4.35 13.45
N SER A 258 0.57 -3.10 13.55
CA SER A 258 0.19 -2.19 14.64
C SER A 258 -1.31 -1.95 14.72
N HIS A 259 -1.92 -1.72 13.55
CA HIS A 259 -3.32 -1.31 13.47
C HIS A 259 -4.27 -2.42 13.84
N LYS A 260 -4.16 -3.54 13.11
CA LYS A 260 -5.13 -4.63 13.17
C LYS A 260 -4.86 -5.57 14.36
N TYR A 261 -3.60 -5.76 14.73
CA TYR A 261 -3.20 -6.76 15.73
C TYR A 261 -2.59 -6.13 17.00
N GLY A 262 -2.07 -4.90 16.92
CA GLY A 262 -1.43 -4.21 18.04
C GLY A 262 -2.37 -3.35 18.90
N GLY A 263 -3.68 -3.34 18.63
CA GLY A 263 -4.67 -2.59 19.42
C GLY A 263 -4.58 -1.06 19.32
N ARG A 264 -3.82 -0.54 18.34
CA ARG A 264 -3.63 0.91 18.14
C ARG A 264 -4.27 1.36 16.81
N PRO A 265 -5.52 1.87 16.84
CA PRO A 265 -6.15 2.37 15.64
C PRO A 265 -5.39 3.58 15.03
N PHE A 266 -5.04 3.51 13.74
CA PHE A 266 -4.51 4.58 12.90
C PHE A 266 -5.66 5.49 12.45
N SER A 267 -6.85 4.91 12.28
CA SER A 267 -8.10 5.65 12.12
C SER A 267 -9.06 5.41 13.29
N SER A 268 -9.78 6.45 13.70
CA SER A 268 -10.94 6.35 14.59
C SER A 268 -12.17 5.84 13.85
N VAL A 269 -12.11 5.77 12.51
CA VAL A 269 -13.19 5.20 11.73
C VAL A 269 -13.04 3.69 11.86
N GLU A 270 -14.04 3.06 12.46
CA GLU A 270 -14.06 1.62 12.70
C GLU A 270 -13.79 0.86 11.38
N ASP A 271 -12.94 -0.17 11.45
CA ASP A 271 -12.42 -0.99 10.34
C ASP A 271 -11.65 -0.21 9.23
N SER A 272 -11.21 1.03 9.46
CA SER A 272 -10.48 1.84 8.47
C SER A 272 -8.99 1.90 8.76
N VAL A 273 -8.17 1.85 7.71
CA VAL A 273 -6.70 1.87 7.81
C VAL A 273 -6.15 3.29 7.85
N GLY A 274 -6.97 4.27 7.49
CA GLY A 274 -6.61 5.68 7.45
C GLY A 274 -7.20 6.40 6.26
N ASN A 275 -6.79 7.65 6.12
CA ASN A 275 -7.15 8.52 5.01
C ASN A 275 -6.63 7.95 3.67
N LEU A 276 -7.47 7.97 2.63
CA LEU A 276 -7.18 7.41 1.30
C LEU A 276 -5.82 7.86 0.75
N GLU A 277 -5.42 9.10 0.99
CA GLU A 277 -4.14 9.63 0.53
C GLU A 277 -2.94 8.92 1.16
N LYS A 278 -2.92 8.78 2.49
CA LYS A 278 -1.83 8.09 3.19
C LYS A 278 -1.73 6.63 2.75
N VAL A 279 -2.88 5.98 2.59
CA VAL A 279 -2.95 4.60 2.10
C VAL A 279 -2.41 4.51 0.67
N LEU A 280 -2.82 5.40 -0.23
CA LEU A 280 -2.31 5.46 -1.61
C LEU A 280 -0.79 5.64 -1.65
N ILE A 281 -0.25 6.53 -0.83
CA ILE A 281 1.19 6.78 -0.73
C ILE A 281 1.93 5.54 -0.22
N SER A 282 1.47 4.95 0.88
CA SER A 282 2.11 3.78 1.50
C SER A 282 2.05 2.52 0.62
N THR A 283 0.99 2.38 -0.19
CA THR A 283 0.80 1.26 -1.11
C THR A 283 1.30 1.56 -2.53
N ARG A 284 2.00 2.68 -2.76
CA ARG A 284 2.39 3.11 -4.12
C ARG A 284 3.20 2.06 -4.87
N ASN A 285 4.03 1.29 -4.19
CA ASN A 285 4.85 0.22 -4.79
C ASN A 285 4.14 -1.13 -4.92
N PHE A 286 2.87 -1.25 -4.49
CA PHE A 286 2.10 -2.48 -4.67
C PHE A 286 1.73 -2.66 -6.16
N HIS A 287 1.76 -3.89 -6.66
CA HIS A 287 1.39 -4.26 -8.00
C HIS A 287 -0.13 -4.41 -8.18
N ALA A 288 -0.59 -4.06 -9.37
CA ALA A 288 -1.95 -4.23 -9.83
C ALA A 288 -1.92 -4.66 -11.29
N THR A 289 -2.68 -5.70 -11.67
CA THR A 289 -2.78 -6.14 -13.07
C THR A 289 -3.54 -5.12 -13.91
N ASP A 290 -4.68 -4.64 -13.42
CA ASP A 290 -5.35 -3.46 -13.96
C ASP A 290 -4.88 -2.24 -13.16
N PRO A 291 -4.25 -1.23 -13.79
CA PRO A 291 -3.80 -0.03 -13.09
C PRO A 291 -4.91 0.64 -12.25
N LYS A 292 -6.17 0.60 -12.69
CA LYS A 292 -7.30 1.20 -11.96
C LYS A 292 -7.48 0.60 -10.56
N ASP A 293 -7.06 -0.65 -10.35
CA ASP A 293 -7.14 -1.34 -9.07
C ASP A 293 -6.22 -0.72 -8.00
N LYS A 294 -5.22 0.09 -8.40
CA LYS A 294 -4.44 0.92 -7.46
C LYS A 294 -5.31 1.85 -6.63
N ILE A 295 -6.46 2.24 -7.17
CA ILE A 295 -7.49 3.01 -6.46
C ILE A 295 -8.60 2.09 -5.96
N PHE A 296 -9.18 1.27 -6.85
CA PHE A 296 -10.40 0.52 -6.53
C PHE A 296 -10.24 -0.47 -5.36
N ALA A 297 -9.07 -1.09 -5.22
CA ALA A 297 -8.80 -1.98 -4.08
C ALA A 297 -8.80 -1.25 -2.73
N LEU A 298 -8.47 0.05 -2.70
CA LEU A 298 -8.38 0.84 -1.47
C LEU A 298 -9.72 1.44 -1.05
N MET A 299 -10.68 1.49 -1.98
CA MET A 299 -12.03 2.02 -1.76
C MET A 299 -12.86 1.17 -0.78
N GLY A 300 -12.40 0.00 -0.35
CA GLY A 300 -13.10 -0.78 0.68
C GLY A 300 -12.85 -0.30 2.11
N PHE A 301 -11.71 0.34 2.37
CA PHE A 301 -11.19 0.49 3.74
C PHE A 301 -10.51 1.82 4.03
N ALA A 302 -10.47 2.75 3.07
CA ALA A 302 -10.15 4.15 3.36
C ALA A 302 -11.34 4.85 4.06
N ASP A 303 -11.05 5.83 4.92
CA ASP A 303 -12.04 6.59 5.69
C ASP A 303 -13.20 7.10 4.80
N GLU A 304 -12.84 7.64 3.63
CA GLU A 304 -13.71 8.31 2.68
C GLU A 304 -14.73 7.39 2.01
N SER A 305 -14.52 6.08 2.13
CA SER A 305 -15.39 5.06 1.55
C SER A 305 -16.49 4.61 2.51
N LYS A 306 -16.44 5.08 3.76
CA LYS A 306 -17.41 4.72 4.82
C LYS A 306 -18.45 5.81 5.10
N GLY A 307 -18.56 6.79 4.21
CA GLY A 307 -19.61 7.82 4.16
C GLY A 307 -19.38 9.05 5.02
N ALA A 308 -20.42 9.54 5.70
CA ALA A 308 -20.46 10.87 6.34
C ALA A 308 -19.32 11.12 7.35
N VAL A 309 -18.78 10.06 7.99
CA VAL A 309 -17.59 10.14 8.86
C VAL A 309 -16.31 10.46 8.06
N GLY A 310 -16.17 9.94 6.84
CA GLY A 310 -15.01 10.12 5.98
C GLY A 310 -14.97 11.44 5.20
N ALA A 311 -16.06 12.21 5.18
CA ALA A 311 -16.07 13.56 4.59
C ALA A 311 -15.40 14.62 5.50
N TYR A 312 -15.20 14.28 6.77
CA TYR A 312 -14.61 15.14 7.79
C TYR A 312 -13.48 14.41 8.52
N THR A 313 -12.39 14.08 7.83
CA THR A 313 -11.14 13.68 8.49
C THR A 313 -10.44 14.95 8.97
N PRO A 314 -10.28 15.24 10.27
CA PRO A 314 -9.55 16.44 10.71
C PRO A 314 -8.08 16.36 10.29
N PRO A 315 -7.39 17.49 10.05
CA PRO A 315 -5.94 17.49 9.91
C PRO A 315 -5.31 16.91 11.18
N GLU A 316 -4.45 15.91 11.03
CA GLU A 316 -3.59 15.47 12.13
C GLU A 316 -2.52 16.53 12.36
N SER A 317 -2.83 17.54 13.20
CA SER A 317 -1.79 18.42 13.69
C SER A 317 -1.04 17.71 14.82
N ASN A 318 0.29 17.60 14.68
CA ASN A 318 1.19 17.08 15.73
C ASN A 318 1.19 17.92 17.03
N SER A 319 0.39 18.98 17.13
CA SER A 319 0.41 19.92 18.26
C SER A 319 -0.77 19.83 19.22
N ASP A 320 -1.82 19.03 18.97
CA ASP A 320 -2.90 18.86 19.95
C ASP A 320 -3.72 17.57 19.70
N ALA A 321 -3.21 16.45 20.23
CA ALA A 321 -3.84 15.14 20.07
C ALA A 321 -5.24 15.08 20.74
N THR A 322 -5.44 15.76 21.87
CA THR A 322 -6.65 15.59 22.69
C THR A 322 -7.88 16.32 22.13
N GLY A 323 -7.72 17.55 21.65
CA GLY A 323 -8.81 18.32 21.03
C GLY A 323 -9.27 17.71 19.70
N THR A 324 -8.32 17.20 18.91
CA THR A 324 -8.59 16.51 17.64
C THR A 324 -9.36 15.21 17.86
N ILE A 325 -9.00 14.43 18.90
CA ILE A 325 -9.74 13.21 19.29
C ILE A 325 -11.18 13.53 19.70
N LEU A 326 -11.41 14.57 20.50
CA LEU A 326 -12.77 14.96 20.94
C LEU A 326 -13.66 15.41 19.78
N ILE A 327 -13.15 16.26 18.88
CA ILE A 327 -13.87 16.67 17.66
C ILE A 327 -14.19 15.45 16.79
N ARG A 328 -13.25 14.52 16.68
CA ARG A 328 -13.38 13.28 15.92
C ARG A 328 -14.44 12.34 16.49
N THR A 329 -14.48 12.15 17.81
CA THR A 329 -15.53 11.37 18.49
C THR A 329 -16.90 12.02 18.29
N LEU A 330 -16.99 13.34 18.36
CA LEU A 330 -18.23 14.08 18.14
C LEU A 330 -18.73 13.97 16.69
N VAL A 331 -17.84 14.12 15.71
CA VAL A 331 -18.18 13.96 14.28
C VAL A 331 -18.62 12.52 13.98
N GLY A 332 -17.91 11.52 14.51
CA GLY A 332 -18.29 10.11 14.39
C GLY A 332 -19.66 9.83 15.02
N PHE A 333 -19.95 10.42 16.18
CA PHE A 333 -21.25 10.34 16.83
C PHE A 333 -22.36 10.98 15.99
N ILE A 334 -22.16 12.21 15.48
CA ILE A 334 -23.16 12.89 14.64
C ILE A 334 -23.44 12.10 13.36
N ALA A 335 -22.39 11.61 12.70
CA ALA A 335 -22.52 10.82 11.48
C ALA A 335 -23.25 9.49 11.70
N SER A 336 -23.11 8.84 12.88
CA SER A 336 -23.86 7.63 13.21
C SER A 336 -25.35 7.89 13.46
N GLN A 337 -25.75 9.14 13.73
CA GLN A 337 -27.16 9.54 13.89
C GLN A 337 -27.86 9.85 12.55
N ILE A 338 -27.15 9.91 11.42
CA ILE A 338 -27.73 10.20 10.10
C ILE A 338 -28.21 8.88 9.46
N PRO A 339 -29.52 8.68 9.26
CA PRO A 339 -30.03 7.45 8.65
C PRO A 339 -29.72 7.39 7.15
N GLY A 340 -29.05 6.32 6.71
CA GLY A 340 -28.78 6.00 5.30
C GLY A 340 -27.48 5.20 5.12
N GLU A 341 -27.42 4.30 4.12
CA GLU A 341 -26.14 3.68 3.77
C GLU A 341 -25.16 4.77 3.30
N PRO A 342 -23.90 4.75 3.79
CA PRO A 342 -22.89 5.71 3.39
C PRO A 342 -22.67 5.66 1.87
N GLN A 343 -23.03 6.73 1.16
CA GLN A 343 -22.81 6.81 -0.28
C GLN A 343 -21.34 7.10 -0.56
N GLN A 344 -20.70 6.22 -1.34
CA GLN A 344 -19.37 6.47 -1.88
C GLN A 344 -19.37 7.80 -2.65
N PRO A 345 -18.36 8.67 -2.47
CA PRO A 345 -18.29 9.93 -3.22
C PRO A 345 -18.40 9.66 -4.72
N ARG A 346 -19.23 10.44 -5.43
CA ARG A 346 -19.51 10.23 -6.87
C ARG A 346 -18.25 10.09 -7.73
N LEU A 347 -17.18 10.81 -7.39
CA LEU A 347 -15.90 10.79 -8.09
C LEU A 347 -15.09 9.50 -7.88
N LEU A 348 -15.39 8.74 -6.83
CA LEU A 348 -14.67 7.52 -6.48
C LEU A 348 -15.48 6.24 -6.78
N LYS A 349 -16.61 6.36 -7.48
CA LYS A 349 -17.41 5.20 -7.87
C LYS A 349 -16.59 4.27 -8.77
N ILE A 350 -16.59 2.98 -8.44
CA ILE A 350 -15.90 1.95 -9.22
C ILE A 350 -16.57 1.82 -10.59
N ASP A 351 -15.78 2.05 -11.63
CA ASP A 351 -16.21 2.03 -13.02
C ASP A 351 -15.04 1.59 -13.90
N TYR A 352 -15.09 0.36 -14.40
CA TYR A 352 -14.06 -0.22 -15.25
C TYR A 352 -14.12 0.28 -16.70
N HIS A 353 -15.16 1.03 -17.09
CA HIS A 353 -15.25 1.66 -18.42
C HIS A 353 -14.42 2.95 -18.54
N LYS A 354 -14.10 3.60 -17.41
CA LYS A 354 -13.22 4.76 -17.40
C LYS A 354 -11.79 4.37 -17.79
N SER A 355 -11.11 5.28 -18.48
CA SER A 355 -9.66 5.15 -18.67
C SER A 355 -8.90 5.30 -17.35
N VAL A 356 -7.68 4.76 -17.30
CA VAL A 356 -6.80 4.86 -16.11
C VAL A 356 -6.59 6.33 -15.70
N MET A 357 -6.32 7.21 -16.68
CA MET A 357 -6.15 8.65 -16.45
C MET A 357 -7.39 9.27 -15.81
N GLU A 358 -8.60 8.94 -16.26
CA GLU A 358 -9.83 9.49 -15.69
C GLU A 358 -10.04 9.06 -14.25
N VAL A 359 -9.77 7.79 -13.92
CA VAL A 359 -9.85 7.29 -12.54
C VAL A 359 -8.86 8.03 -11.64
N TYR A 360 -7.61 8.18 -12.07
CA TYR A 360 -6.58 8.85 -11.27
C TYR A 360 -6.82 10.35 -11.16
N ARG A 361 -7.29 10.98 -12.23
CA ARG A 361 -7.72 12.38 -12.23
C ARG A 361 -8.84 12.57 -11.24
N ASP A 362 -9.95 11.84 -11.38
CA ASP A 362 -11.13 11.99 -10.53
C ASP A 362 -10.80 11.75 -9.05
N THR A 363 -9.92 10.78 -8.77
CA THR A 363 -9.35 10.55 -7.43
C THR A 363 -8.57 11.76 -6.92
N THR A 364 -7.67 12.32 -7.74
CA THR A 364 -6.89 13.51 -7.38
C THR A 364 -7.79 14.73 -7.15
N ARG A 365 -8.82 14.92 -7.99
CA ARG A 365 -9.83 15.99 -7.80
C ARG A 365 -10.59 15.81 -6.48
N PHE A 366 -10.92 14.58 -6.13
CA PHE A 366 -11.55 14.27 -4.85
C PHE A 366 -10.62 14.63 -3.68
N LEU A 367 -9.36 14.20 -3.72
CA LEU A 367 -8.36 14.47 -2.68
C LEU A 367 -8.09 15.98 -2.50
N LEU A 368 -8.11 16.78 -3.57
CA LEU A 368 -7.95 18.24 -3.48
C LEU A 368 -9.19 18.97 -2.93
N ARG A 369 -10.37 18.36 -3.03
CA ARG A 369 -11.65 18.97 -2.61
C ARG A 369 -12.10 18.55 -1.22
N LYS A 370 -11.65 17.37 -0.74
CA LYS A 370 -12.02 16.87 0.58
C LYS A 370 -11.45 17.78 1.68
N ALA A 371 -12.09 17.80 2.84
CA ALA A 371 -11.61 18.53 3.99
C ALA A 371 -10.67 17.64 4.84
N PRO A 372 -9.57 18.20 5.40
CA PRO A 372 -8.99 19.51 5.10
C PRO A 372 -8.53 19.57 3.63
N ARG A 373 -8.73 20.72 2.98
CA ARG A 373 -8.31 20.92 1.59
C ARG A 373 -6.80 21.11 1.53
N VAL A 374 -6.06 20.03 1.60
CA VAL A 374 -4.59 19.99 1.48
C VAL A 374 -4.17 19.60 0.08
N ALA A 375 -2.97 20.01 -0.32
CA ALA A 375 -2.42 19.76 -1.64
C ALA A 375 -1.37 18.64 -1.66
N ASP A 376 -1.24 17.87 -0.57
CA ASP A 376 -0.24 16.80 -0.38
C ASP A 376 -0.20 15.79 -1.54
N VAL A 377 -1.36 15.51 -2.16
CA VAL A 377 -1.49 14.59 -3.29
C VAL A 377 -0.68 15.06 -4.51
N LEU A 378 -0.49 16.38 -4.66
CA LEU A 378 0.33 16.95 -5.72
C LEU A 378 1.81 16.61 -5.53
N GLY A 379 2.27 16.41 -4.30
CA GLY A 379 3.61 15.91 -3.99
C GLY A 379 3.86 14.47 -4.46
N GLN A 380 2.81 13.76 -4.88
CA GLN A 380 2.90 12.40 -5.43
C GLN A 380 3.01 12.39 -6.96
N VAL A 381 3.00 13.56 -7.60
CA VAL A 381 3.29 13.69 -9.03
C VAL A 381 4.78 13.44 -9.26
N GLN A 382 5.06 12.32 -9.93
CA GLN A 382 6.41 11.84 -10.20
C GLN A 382 6.59 11.55 -11.69
N HIS A 383 6.17 12.52 -12.51
CA HIS A 383 6.18 12.39 -13.96
C HIS A 383 7.61 12.19 -14.49
N THR A 384 7.75 11.22 -15.39
CA THR A 384 8.92 11.02 -16.24
C THR A 384 8.77 11.86 -17.52
N GLU A 385 9.85 12.00 -18.30
CA GLU A 385 9.81 12.64 -19.63
C GLU A 385 8.70 12.06 -20.52
N GLU A 386 8.49 10.75 -20.45
CA GLU A 386 7.42 10.04 -21.17
C GLU A 386 6.02 10.54 -20.76
N THR A 387 5.74 10.64 -19.45
CA THR A 387 4.44 11.13 -18.97
C THR A 387 4.27 12.63 -19.19
N ILE A 388 5.34 13.43 -19.13
CA ILE A 388 5.31 14.87 -19.43
C ILE A 388 4.98 15.09 -20.92
N SER A 389 5.52 14.24 -21.78
CA SER A 389 5.30 14.32 -23.23
C SER A 389 3.91 13.85 -23.66
N ASN A 390 3.11 13.27 -22.75
CA ASN A 390 1.76 12.81 -23.05
C ASN A 390 0.74 13.96 -22.87
N PRO A 391 0.20 14.54 -23.95
CA PRO A 391 -0.71 15.68 -23.86
C PRO A 391 -2.06 15.32 -23.22
N HIS A 392 -2.40 14.02 -23.14
CA HIS A 392 -3.63 13.55 -22.53
C HIS A 392 -3.50 13.33 -21.02
N TRP A 393 -2.29 13.37 -20.47
CA TRP A 393 -2.05 13.19 -19.05
C TRP A 393 -1.80 14.54 -18.37
N PRO A 394 -2.70 15.03 -17.51
CA PRO A 394 -2.50 16.32 -16.86
C PRO A 394 -1.29 16.31 -15.94
N SER A 395 -0.47 17.37 -15.98
CA SER A 395 0.76 17.48 -15.21
C SER A 395 0.56 17.40 -13.69
N TRP A 396 -0.63 17.68 -13.18
CA TRP A 396 -0.98 17.65 -11.76
C TRP A 396 -1.58 16.31 -11.29
N VAL A 397 -1.80 15.34 -12.19
CA VAL A 397 -2.40 14.04 -11.86
C VAL A 397 -1.30 12.98 -11.66
N PRO A 398 -1.14 12.42 -10.45
CA PRO A 398 -0.19 11.34 -10.23
C PRO A 398 -0.51 10.08 -11.04
N ASP A 399 0.50 9.47 -11.65
CA ASP A 399 0.39 8.15 -12.30
C ASP A 399 0.62 7.01 -11.30
N TRP A 400 -0.43 6.62 -10.58
CA TRP A 400 -0.40 5.55 -9.57
C TRP A 400 0.01 4.18 -10.12
N SER A 401 0.07 3.98 -11.44
CA SER A 401 0.54 2.72 -12.02
C SER A 401 2.05 2.53 -11.87
N ARG A 402 2.80 3.64 -11.75
CA ARG A 402 4.26 3.62 -11.62
C ARG A 402 4.68 3.49 -10.16
N PRO A 403 5.70 2.68 -9.84
CA PRO A 403 6.28 2.68 -8.52
C PRO A 403 6.85 4.06 -8.20
N LYS A 404 6.96 4.37 -6.92
CA LYS A 404 7.54 5.63 -6.46
C LYS A 404 9.02 5.69 -6.92
N ASN A 405 9.39 6.72 -7.66
CA ASN A 405 10.73 6.88 -8.26
C ASN A 405 11.69 7.73 -7.41
N THR A 406 11.16 8.43 -6.41
CA THR A 406 11.92 9.27 -5.47
C THR A 406 11.55 8.89 -4.04
N SER A 407 12.55 8.61 -3.20
CA SER A 407 12.35 8.49 -1.75
C SER A 407 12.82 9.79 -1.11
N PHE A 408 11.96 10.41 -0.32
CA PHE A 408 12.44 11.30 0.73
C PHE A 408 12.41 10.45 2.01
N PRO A 409 13.57 10.04 2.56
CA PRO A 409 13.61 9.25 3.80
C PRO A 409 13.36 10.10 5.05
N ALA A 410 12.63 11.21 4.93
CA ALA A 410 12.24 12.02 6.07
C ALA A 410 10.73 11.91 6.26
N ALA A 411 10.33 11.36 7.41
CA ALA A 411 8.96 11.39 7.92
C ALA A 411 8.42 12.83 8.10
N MET A 412 9.29 13.84 7.94
CA MET A 412 8.93 15.25 7.87
C MET A 412 9.81 15.94 6.82
N PRO A 413 9.26 16.68 5.85
CA PRO A 413 10.09 17.63 5.12
C PRO A 413 10.73 18.59 6.13
N LEU A 414 12.07 18.67 6.16
CA LEU A 414 12.80 19.60 7.04
C LEU A 414 12.34 21.05 6.83
N PHE A 415 11.89 21.35 5.60
CA PHE A 415 11.25 22.59 5.21
C PHE A 415 10.04 22.28 4.34
N SER A 416 8.85 22.70 4.77
CA SER A 416 7.64 22.70 3.94
C SER A 416 7.29 24.14 3.59
N ALA A 417 7.19 24.45 2.29
CA ALA A 417 6.66 25.72 1.82
C ALA A 417 5.13 25.80 1.95
N ASP A 418 4.47 24.69 2.31
CA ASP A 418 3.08 24.68 2.73
C ASP A 418 2.99 25.28 4.14
N SER A 419 2.78 26.59 4.19
CA SER A 419 2.17 27.20 5.37
C SER A 419 0.72 26.71 5.37
N LYS A 420 0.31 25.96 6.42
CA LYS A 420 -1.02 25.46 6.88
C LYS A 420 -2.32 26.00 6.22
N TRP A 421 -2.30 26.45 4.98
CA TRP A 421 -3.35 27.17 4.28
C TRP A 421 -4.10 26.15 3.47
N LEU A 422 -5.25 25.76 4.01
CA LEU A 422 -6.27 25.03 3.28
C LEU A 422 -6.49 25.73 1.92
N LEU A 423 -6.59 24.96 0.83
CA LEU A 423 -6.92 25.49 -0.50
C LEU A 423 -8.23 26.29 -0.38
N GLN A 424 -8.11 27.63 -0.44
CA GLN A 424 -9.18 28.54 -0.01
C GLN A 424 -10.38 28.62 -0.96
N SER A 425 -10.34 28.01 -2.16
CA SER A 425 -11.37 28.20 -3.20
C SER A 425 -11.66 26.96 -4.07
N ASP A 426 -12.95 26.66 -4.27
CA ASP A 426 -13.46 25.61 -5.19
C ASP A 426 -13.47 26.02 -6.66
N LYS A 427 -13.26 27.31 -6.98
CA LYS A 427 -13.26 27.82 -8.38
C LYS A 427 -12.14 27.22 -9.23
N ARG A 428 -11.25 26.47 -8.59
CA ARG A 428 -10.01 25.93 -9.12
C ARG A 428 -10.15 24.70 -10.02
N MET A 429 -11.35 24.12 -10.10
CA MET A 429 -11.58 22.86 -10.81
C MET A 429 -12.93 22.88 -11.55
N SER A 430 -12.93 23.27 -12.81
CA SER A 430 -14.13 23.28 -13.67
C SER A 430 -14.50 21.86 -14.13
N PRO A 431 -15.80 21.48 -14.15
CA PRO A 431 -16.26 20.29 -14.85
C PRO A 431 -16.13 20.40 -16.38
N ALA A 432 -16.18 21.61 -16.93
CA ALA A 432 -16.03 21.86 -18.37
C ALA A 432 -14.59 21.67 -18.86
N GLU A 433 -13.61 21.89 -17.96
CA GLU A 433 -12.18 21.70 -18.23
C GLU A 433 -11.61 20.72 -17.21
N PRO A 434 -11.99 19.43 -17.28
CA PRO A 434 -11.70 18.46 -16.21
C PRO A 434 -10.19 18.22 -16.01
N ASN A 435 -9.39 18.47 -17.05
CA ASN A 435 -7.95 18.27 -17.08
C ASN A 435 -7.14 19.51 -16.65
N ARG A 436 -7.80 20.65 -16.34
CA ARG A 436 -7.12 21.86 -15.87
C ARG A 436 -7.31 22.02 -14.36
N LEU A 437 -6.20 22.32 -13.68
CA LEU A 437 -6.16 22.72 -12.28
C LEU A 437 -5.69 24.18 -12.23
N TYR A 438 -6.49 25.03 -11.61
CA TYR A 438 -6.09 26.42 -11.34
C TYR A 438 -5.60 26.49 -9.90
N VAL A 439 -4.45 27.11 -9.67
CA VAL A 439 -3.90 27.32 -8.32
C VAL A 439 -3.61 28.79 -8.13
N GLU A 440 -3.75 29.26 -6.90
CA GLU A 440 -3.29 30.60 -6.49
C GLU A 440 -2.13 30.37 -5.53
N GLY A 441 -1.05 31.11 -5.72
CA GLY A 441 0.14 31.04 -4.89
C GLY A 441 0.96 32.31 -5.06
N TYR A 442 1.96 32.48 -4.21
CA TYR A 442 2.92 33.55 -4.34
C TYR A 442 4.08 33.06 -5.18
N CYS A 443 4.46 33.84 -6.20
CA CYS A 443 5.74 33.63 -6.86
C CYS A 443 6.82 34.09 -5.87
N LEU A 444 7.55 33.12 -5.30
CA LEU A 444 8.66 33.41 -4.40
C LEU A 444 9.85 33.96 -5.20
N ASP A 445 10.22 33.26 -6.27
CA ASP A 445 11.33 33.63 -7.16
C ASP A 445 11.28 32.81 -8.47
N HIS A 446 12.21 33.07 -9.38
CA HIS A 446 12.47 32.34 -10.61
C HIS A 446 13.77 31.54 -10.52
N ILE A 447 13.76 30.33 -11.09
CA ILE A 447 14.98 29.54 -11.26
C ILE A 447 15.81 30.17 -12.37
N VAL A 448 17.02 30.63 -12.05
CA VAL A 448 17.95 31.25 -13.02
C VAL A 448 18.95 30.26 -13.59
N ARG A 449 19.29 29.22 -12.83
CA ARG A 449 20.23 28.17 -13.24
C ARG A 449 19.80 26.83 -12.70
N ILE A 450 20.09 25.79 -13.47
CA ILE A 450 19.86 24.39 -13.11
C ILE A 450 21.14 23.63 -13.46
N SER A 451 21.62 22.77 -12.55
CA SER A 451 22.73 21.87 -12.85
C SER A 451 22.32 20.81 -13.87
N ASP A 452 23.32 20.17 -14.47
CA ASP A 452 23.13 18.91 -15.17
C ASP A 452 22.62 17.82 -14.22
N HIS A 453 22.17 16.69 -14.79
CA HIS A 453 21.89 15.51 -13.98
C HIS A 453 23.16 15.00 -13.33
N ILE A 454 23.13 14.91 -12.02
CA ILE A 454 24.22 14.36 -11.23
C ILE A 454 23.81 12.94 -10.85
N GLU A 455 24.62 11.98 -11.26
CA GLU A 455 24.54 10.61 -10.79
C GLU A 455 25.71 10.37 -9.86
N VAL A 456 25.40 10.04 -8.61
CA VAL A 456 26.41 9.73 -7.60
C VAL A 456 26.11 8.32 -7.08
N ASP A 457 27.10 7.44 -7.17
CA ASP A 457 27.14 6.23 -6.36
C ASP A 457 27.56 6.61 -4.93
N VAL A 458 27.05 5.92 -3.90
CA VAL A 458 27.33 6.24 -2.48
C VAL A 458 28.82 6.16 -2.15
N ASN A 459 29.59 5.39 -2.94
CA ASN A 459 31.04 5.27 -2.80
C ASN A 459 31.84 6.30 -3.62
N GLU A 460 31.17 7.12 -4.43
CA GLU A 460 31.79 8.14 -5.27
C GLU A 460 31.75 9.51 -4.60
N ARG A 461 32.84 10.27 -4.75
CA ARG A 461 32.88 11.66 -4.27
C ARG A 461 32.06 12.54 -5.20
N LEU A 462 31.15 13.31 -4.64
CA LEU A 462 30.50 14.39 -5.38
C LEU A 462 31.53 15.47 -5.74
N GLU A 463 31.67 15.78 -7.02
CA GLU A 463 32.55 16.84 -7.53
C GLU A 463 31.95 18.24 -7.25
N LEU A 464 32.15 18.73 -6.02
CA LEU A 464 31.57 19.99 -5.54
C LEU A 464 31.95 21.20 -6.40
N GLU A 465 33.18 21.27 -6.89
CA GLU A 465 33.64 22.39 -7.74
C GLU A 465 32.97 22.37 -9.10
N LEU A 466 32.79 21.19 -9.71
CA LEU A 466 32.08 21.06 -10.98
C LEU A 466 30.61 21.47 -10.80
N LEU A 467 29.95 20.97 -9.76
CA LEU A 467 28.57 21.36 -9.44
C LEU A 467 28.47 22.87 -9.20
N TRP A 468 29.37 23.45 -8.39
CA TRP A 468 29.41 24.88 -8.13
C TRP A 468 29.52 25.68 -9.43
N SER A 469 30.44 25.29 -10.33
CA SER A 469 30.66 25.99 -11.61
C SER A 469 29.45 25.99 -12.55
N GLN A 470 28.55 25.01 -12.42
CA GLN A 470 27.30 24.98 -13.19
C GLN A 470 26.26 25.97 -12.63
N LEU A 471 26.33 26.25 -11.33
CA LEU A 471 25.33 27.03 -10.59
C LEU A 471 25.75 28.49 -10.39
N PHE A 472 27.04 28.79 -10.36
CA PHE A 472 27.57 30.11 -10.00
C PHE A 472 28.71 30.53 -10.92
N ASP A 473 28.80 31.82 -11.23
CA ASP A 473 29.85 32.41 -12.09
C ASP A 473 31.16 32.76 -11.35
N CYS A 474 31.26 32.38 -10.07
CA CYS A 474 32.40 32.70 -9.21
C CYS A 474 33.13 31.44 -8.74
N SER A 475 34.34 31.59 -8.20
CA SER A 475 35.02 30.47 -7.55
C SER A 475 34.28 30.04 -6.28
N ILE A 476 34.35 28.76 -5.94
CA ILE A 476 33.76 28.23 -4.69
C ILE A 476 34.29 28.96 -3.45
N LEU A 477 35.54 29.42 -3.49
CA LEU A 477 36.16 30.17 -2.40
C LEU A 477 35.58 31.59 -2.28
N ASP A 478 35.20 32.21 -3.40
CA ASP A 478 34.56 33.53 -3.41
C ASP A 478 33.16 33.46 -2.77
N GLY A 479 32.54 32.28 -2.76
CA GLY A 479 31.26 32.01 -2.11
C GLY A 479 31.21 32.32 -0.61
N TYR A 480 32.36 32.43 0.08
CA TYR A 480 32.40 32.92 1.47
C TYR A 480 32.17 34.42 1.62
N THR A 481 32.44 35.18 0.56
CA THR A 481 32.35 36.65 0.54
C THR A 481 31.05 37.15 -0.07
N MET A 482 30.33 36.27 -0.76
CA MET A 482 29.01 36.54 -1.34
C MET A 482 27.93 36.14 -0.35
N SER A 483 26.89 36.97 -0.22
CA SER A 483 25.73 36.66 0.61
C SER A 483 24.63 36.00 -0.21
N TYR A 484 23.99 34.99 0.38
CA TYR A 484 22.70 34.46 -0.04
C TYR A 484 21.55 35.36 0.47
N LEU A 485 20.32 35.12 0.00
CA LEU A 485 19.12 35.90 0.28
C LEU A 485 18.89 36.28 1.76
N ASN A 486 19.28 35.41 2.69
CA ASN A 486 19.12 35.60 4.12
C ASN A 486 20.33 36.28 4.81
N GLY A 487 21.34 36.70 4.04
CA GLY A 487 22.58 37.30 4.52
C GLY A 487 23.68 36.30 4.89
N GLU A 488 23.40 34.99 4.87
CA GLU A 488 24.42 33.95 5.12
C GLU A 488 25.39 33.83 3.92
N PRO A 489 26.63 33.37 4.11
CA PRO A 489 27.53 33.12 2.99
C PRO A 489 26.92 32.16 1.96
N LEU A 490 27.06 32.48 0.67
CA LEU A 490 26.53 31.69 -0.43
C LEU A 490 27.01 30.23 -0.38
N LEU A 491 28.28 30.03 -0.04
CA LEU A 491 28.83 28.69 0.14
C LEU A 491 28.17 27.92 1.29
N GLN A 492 27.83 28.60 2.39
CA GLN A 492 27.15 27.96 3.51
C GLN A 492 25.72 27.55 3.12
N ALA A 493 24.99 28.41 2.40
CA ALA A 493 23.66 28.08 1.89
C ALA A 493 23.70 26.89 0.90
N PHE A 494 24.69 26.87 0.00
CA PHE A 494 24.92 25.77 -0.93
C PHE A 494 25.20 24.44 -0.22
N LEU A 495 26.13 24.44 0.76
CA LEU A 495 26.44 23.25 1.55
C LEU A 495 25.24 22.81 2.40
N ALA A 496 24.47 23.74 2.97
CA ALA A 496 23.24 23.42 3.68
C ALA A 496 22.24 22.71 2.75
N ALA A 497 22.04 23.22 1.53
CA ALA A 497 21.17 22.58 0.54
C ALA A 497 21.62 21.16 0.17
N LEU A 498 22.93 20.92 0.06
CA LEU A 498 23.49 19.58 -0.16
C LEU A 498 23.22 18.63 1.02
N MET A 499 23.24 19.14 2.24
CA MET A 499 23.10 18.35 3.47
C MET A 499 21.64 18.11 3.91
N ILE A 500 20.66 18.83 3.35
CA ILE A 500 19.23 18.74 3.71
C ILE A 500 18.55 17.44 3.24
N GLY A 501 19.21 16.63 2.41
CA GLY A 501 18.64 15.42 1.81
C GLY A 501 19.44 14.14 2.06
N GLU A 502 19.13 13.14 1.23
CA GLU A 502 19.80 11.84 1.24
C GLU A 502 21.34 11.97 1.20
N LEU A 503 21.86 12.93 0.43
CA LEU A 503 23.29 13.28 0.34
C LEU A 503 23.96 13.59 1.69
N GLY A 504 23.25 14.20 2.64
CA GLY A 504 23.76 14.46 3.99
C GLY A 504 23.64 13.26 4.93
N SER A 505 22.75 12.31 4.63
CA SER A 505 22.54 11.07 5.40
C SER A 505 23.38 9.88 4.94
N PHE A 506 23.99 9.97 3.74
CA PHE A 506 24.85 8.95 3.13
C PHE A 506 26.29 8.95 3.68
N VAL A 507 26.42 8.95 5.00
CA VAL A 507 27.68 8.60 5.67
C VAL A 507 27.40 7.46 6.66
N PRO A 508 27.05 6.27 6.14
CA PRO A 508 27.82 5.10 6.56
C PRO A 508 28.20 4.19 5.38
N GLU A 509 29.38 3.58 5.53
CA GLU A 509 30.03 2.65 4.61
C GLU A 509 29.11 1.47 4.22
N ASP A 510 29.17 1.10 2.94
CA ASP A 510 28.63 -0.14 2.32
C ASP A 510 27.19 -0.18 1.79
N TYR A 511 26.76 0.66 0.83
CA TYR A 511 25.64 0.31 -0.09
C TYR A 511 25.72 0.97 -1.47
N ALA A 512 25.46 0.23 -2.55
CA ALA A 512 25.32 0.81 -3.90
C ALA A 512 23.90 1.39 -4.09
N ARG A 513 23.75 2.69 -3.87
CA ARG A 513 22.57 3.47 -4.29
C ARG A 513 23.00 4.54 -5.30
N ARG A 514 22.47 4.46 -6.53
CA ARG A 514 22.63 5.56 -7.49
C ARG A 514 21.54 6.59 -7.23
N CYS A 515 21.96 7.76 -6.77
CA CYS A 515 21.07 8.91 -6.62
C CYS A 515 21.17 9.76 -7.88
N ARG A 516 20.01 10.17 -8.43
CA ARG A 516 19.96 11.13 -9.54
C ARG A 516 19.24 12.39 -9.08
N PHE A 517 19.92 13.52 -9.13
CA PHE A 517 19.37 14.83 -8.71
C PHE A 517 19.85 15.95 -9.63
N ARG A 518 19.20 17.12 -9.48
CA ARG A 518 19.61 18.40 -10.06
C ARG A 518 19.47 19.47 -8.99
N PHE A 519 20.36 20.45 -9.03
CA PHE A 519 20.27 21.66 -8.20
C PHE A 519 19.74 22.81 -9.02
N ALA A 520 19.01 23.70 -8.37
CA ALA A 520 18.48 24.91 -8.98
C ALA A 520 18.84 26.11 -8.10
N VAL A 521 19.22 27.22 -8.74
CA VAL A 521 19.47 28.49 -8.07
C VAL A 521 18.32 29.44 -8.37
N PHE A 522 17.79 30.05 -7.31
CA PHE A 522 16.79 31.11 -7.38
C PHE A 522 17.49 32.47 -7.62
N GLY A 523 16.84 33.37 -8.36
CA GLY A 523 17.45 34.54 -8.99
C GLY A 523 17.51 35.83 -8.19
N THR A 524 16.86 35.91 -7.03
CA THR A 524 16.88 37.10 -6.15
C THR A 524 17.99 37.05 -5.12
#